data_AF-A0A2V5VFG3-F1
#
_entry.id   AF-A0A2V5VFG3-F1
#
_cell.length_a   1.000
_cell.length_b   1.000
_cell.length_c   1.000
_cell.angle_alpha   90.00
_cell.angle_beta   90.00
_cell.angle_gamma   90.00
#
_symmetry.space_group_name_H-M   'P 1'
#
loop_
_entity.id
_entity.type
_entity.pdbx_description
1 polymer ?
#
loop_
_entity_poly.entity_id
_entity_poly.type
_entity_poly.pdbx_seq_one_letter_code
_entity_poly.pdbx_strand_id
1 'polypeptide(L)'
;MKIIISAGVLLSLSIFNTFATPEDDVFKKTAHDYIEQYLQANPEDATELGDHRFDGQLTDYSAEARAKELATQKEFREKLNALDGSRLTGANNVDFRILKENIDYKIFQAEELKEAEWNPLVYMQSLANSLYLLVARDFAPPEKRIPSLRQRMEAIPLVIAQAKANLQHPPRVHTETAIEQTQGAINLVREGLALLLDRAPQMKTELAPLQERTAAALEDYKKWLHNDLLPRSDGNFRLGAEKFRKKLRFALASDLSMEEIMKRAQADLQKTQTAIYETALPLYKRYFPNVDDKTLTDKHKVTAAVLDKLAEQHPDDATVVGYAQKVVGEATDFVKSHNLVTIPDTPLDVIAMPEFKRGVAIAYCESPGPLERNGRTFFAVAPTPKDWSKERKESFFREYNNYEI
;
A
#
# COMPACT_ATOMS: atom_id res chain seq x y z
N MET A 1 58.98 -29.21 36.59
CA MET A 1 58.23 -30.43 36.24
C MET A 1 56.76 -30.11 36.52
N LYS A 2 55.84 -29.86 35.58
CA LYS A 2 55.68 -30.29 34.18
C LYS A 2 55.28 -29.08 33.31
N ILE A 3 55.80 -29.08 32.09
CA ILE A 3 55.44 -28.19 30.99
C ILE A 3 54.14 -28.75 30.38
N ILE A 4 53.12 -27.90 30.18
CA ILE A 4 51.96 -28.22 29.34
C ILE A 4 51.91 -27.15 28.26
N ILE A 5 52.26 -27.56 27.04
CA ILE A 5 52.12 -26.77 25.81
C ILE A 5 50.71 -27.04 25.28
N SER A 6 49.82 -26.05 25.38
CA SER A 6 48.52 -26.08 24.72
C SER A 6 48.67 -25.40 23.36
N ALA A 7 48.65 -26.18 22.29
CA ALA A 7 48.62 -25.68 20.92
C ALA A 7 47.25 -25.08 20.61
N GLY A 8 47.17 -23.76 20.50
CA GLY A 8 45.99 -23.06 20.01
C GLY A 8 45.93 -23.15 18.48
N VAL A 9 44.96 -23.90 17.96
CA VAL A 9 44.58 -23.83 16.54
C VAL A 9 43.73 -22.58 16.36
N LEU A 10 44.35 -21.52 15.85
CA LEU A 10 43.66 -20.33 15.36
C LEU A 10 42.95 -20.71 14.04
N LEU A 11 41.65 -20.99 14.12
CA LEU A 11 40.78 -20.96 12.94
C LEU A 11 40.66 -19.49 12.53
N SER A 12 41.44 -19.08 11.52
CA SER A 12 41.24 -17.81 10.85
C SER A 12 39.89 -17.86 10.13
N LEU A 13 38.86 -17.23 10.71
CA LEU A 13 37.69 -16.80 9.95
C LEU A 13 38.18 -15.76 8.94
N SER A 14 38.50 -16.21 7.74
CA SER A 14 38.65 -15.34 6.59
C SER A 14 37.30 -14.71 6.32
N ILE A 15 37.12 -13.48 6.80
CA ILE A 15 36.08 -12.58 6.32
C ILE A 15 36.42 -12.35 4.85
N PHE A 16 35.77 -13.09 3.95
CA PHE A 16 35.82 -12.80 2.53
C PHE A 16 35.15 -11.44 2.35
N ASN A 17 35.94 -10.37 2.33
CA ASN A 17 35.52 -9.12 1.74
C ASN A 17 35.26 -9.41 0.26
N THR A 18 34.00 -9.65 -0.10
CA THR A 18 33.58 -9.73 -1.49
C THR A 18 33.73 -8.34 -2.08
N PHE A 19 34.81 -8.12 -2.82
CA PHE A 19 35.02 -6.88 -3.56
C PHE A 19 34.05 -6.81 -4.74
N ALA A 20 33.61 -5.58 -5.06
CA ALA A 20 32.75 -5.34 -6.21
C ALA A 20 33.40 -5.88 -7.50
N THR A 21 32.60 -6.58 -8.30
CA THR A 21 33.01 -7.16 -9.59
C THR A 21 32.64 -6.23 -10.75
N PRO A 22 33.23 -6.39 -11.94
CA PRO A 22 32.74 -5.71 -13.14
C PRO A 22 31.26 -5.98 -13.41
N GLU A 23 30.75 -7.18 -13.10
CA GLU A 23 29.33 -7.51 -13.19
C GLU A 23 28.47 -6.66 -12.24
N ASP A 24 28.96 -6.32 -11.05
CA ASP A 24 28.28 -5.40 -10.13
C ASP A 24 28.11 -4.00 -10.74
N ASP A 25 29.13 -3.49 -11.44
CA ASP A 25 29.06 -2.17 -12.08
C ASP A 25 28.09 -2.16 -13.26
N VAL A 26 28.09 -3.22 -14.08
CA VAL A 26 27.13 -3.37 -15.19
C VAL A 26 25.70 -3.50 -14.66
N PHE A 27 25.50 -4.27 -13.59
CA PHE A 27 24.20 -4.38 -12.95
C PHE A 27 23.72 -3.04 -12.40
N LYS A 28 24.54 -2.33 -11.61
CA LYS A 28 24.18 -1.02 -11.06
C LYS A 28 23.80 -0.02 -12.15
N LYS A 29 24.55 0.01 -13.25
CA LYS A 29 24.21 0.85 -14.40
C LYS A 29 22.86 0.45 -14.99
N THR A 30 22.64 -0.84 -15.22
CA THR A 30 21.37 -1.37 -15.76
C THR A 30 20.19 -1.03 -14.85
N ALA A 31 20.35 -1.20 -13.54
CA ALA A 31 19.34 -0.88 -12.55
C ALA A 31 19.06 0.63 -12.49
N HIS A 32 20.09 1.47 -12.54
CA HIS A 32 19.93 2.92 -12.61
C HIS A 32 19.18 3.35 -13.88
N ASP A 33 19.59 2.86 -15.06
CA ASP A 33 18.92 3.15 -16.33
C ASP A 33 17.45 2.71 -16.30
N TYR A 34 17.16 1.55 -15.68
CA TYR A 34 15.79 1.07 -15.49
C TYR A 34 14.97 2.01 -14.61
N ILE A 35 15.50 2.40 -13.44
CA ILE A 35 14.80 3.29 -12.50
C ILE A 35 14.51 4.63 -13.17
N GLU A 36 15.47 5.23 -13.87
CA GLU A 36 15.24 6.49 -14.59
C GLU A 36 14.13 6.37 -15.64
N GLN A 37 14.12 5.29 -16.42
CA GLN A 37 13.06 5.06 -17.41
C GLN A 37 11.70 4.76 -16.76
N TYR A 38 11.69 4.02 -15.65
CA TYR A 38 10.49 3.72 -14.89
C TYR A 38 9.84 5.00 -14.35
N LEU A 39 10.62 5.85 -13.69
CA LEU A 39 10.14 7.11 -13.09
C LEU A 39 9.58 8.06 -14.16
N GLN A 40 10.23 8.12 -15.33
CA GLN A 40 9.74 8.92 -16.45
C GLN A 40 8.42 8.38 -17.03
N ALA A 41 8.26 7.06 -17.14
CA ALA A 41 7.07 6.43 -17.71
C ALA A 41 5.88 6.38 -16.72
N ASN A 42 6.16 6.44 -15.41
CA ASN A 42 5.17 6.32 -14.33
C ASN A 42 5.29 7.55 -13.40
N PRO A 43 4.89 8.75 -13.85
CA PRO A 43 5.14 10.00 -13.12
C PRO A 43 4.42 10.09 -11.77
N GLU A 44 3.29 9.41 -11.60
CA GLU A 44 2.62 9.30 -10.31
C GLU A 44 3.44 8.49 -9.30
N ASP A 45 4.02 7.36 -9.72
CA ASP A 45 4.91 6.56 -8.88
C ASP A 45 6.20 7.34 -8.56
N ALA A 46 6.69 8.14 -9.51
CA ALA A 46 7.83 9.02 -9.26
C ALA A 46 7.54 10.02 -8.13
N THR A 47 6.38 10.68 -8.15
CA THR A 47 5.95 11.56 -7.05
C THR A 47 5.84 10.78 -5.73
N GLU A 48 5.26 9.57 -5.72
CA GLU A 48 5.12 8.76 -4.51
C GLU A 48 6.47 8.32 -3.93
N LEU A 49 7.45 8.02 -4.79
CA LEU A 49 8.80 7.66 -4.39
C LEU A 49 9.64 8.87 -3.93
N GLY A 50 9.20 10.10 -4.21
CA GLY A 50 9.88 11.36 -3.85
C GLY A 50 10.69 12.00 -4.97
N ASP A 51 10.53 11.55 -6.21
CA ASP A 51 11.10 12.19 -7.40
C ASP A 51 10.11 13.18 -8.04
N HIS A 52 10.32 14.45 -7.73
CA HIS A 52 9.45 15.54 -8.16
C HIS A 52 9.75 16.09 -9.56
N ARG A 53 10.65 15.46 -10.34
CA ARG A 53 10.94 15.89 -11.73
C ARG A 53 9.72 15.79 -12.65
N PHE A 54 8.75 14.92 -12.32
CA PHE A 54 7.61 14.59 -13.17
C PHE A 54 6.25 14.90 -12.54
N ASP A 55 6.20 15.69 -11.46
CA ASP A 55 4.98 15.97 -10.69
C ASP A 55 3.82 16.55 -11.51
N GLY A 56 4.11 17.24 -12.62
CA GLY A 56 3.10 17.82 -13.51
C GLY A 56 2.53 16.85 -14.55
N GLN A 57 3.06 15.63 -14.63
CA GLN A 57 2.72 14.66 -15.67
C GLN A 57 1.76 13.60 -15.13
N LEU A 58 1.02 12.96 -16.04
CA LEU A 58 0.20 11.78 -15.80
C LEU A 58 0.63 10.67 -16.74
N THR A 59 0.43 9.42 -16.31
CA THR A 59 0.67 8.24 -17.13
C THR A 59 -0.09 8.31 -18.46
N ASP A 60 0.58 7.96 -19.56
CA ASP A 60 -0.04 7.83 -20.89
C ASP A 60 -0.58 6.41 -21.08
N TYR A 61 -1.91 6.27 -21.13
CA TYR A 61 -2.59 5.00 -21.32
C TYR A 61 -2.94 4.73 -22.79
N SER A 62 -2.34 5.41 -23.76
CA SER A 62 -2.49 5.08 -25.18
C SER A 62 -1.97 3.67 -25.50
N ALA A 63 -2.44 3.08 -26.61
CA ALA A 63 -1.96 1.76 -27.03
C ALA A 63 -0.47 1.80 -27.37
N GLU A 64 -0.02 2.91 -27.97
CA GLU A 64 1.37 3.18 -28.34
C GLU A 64 2.27 3.25 -27.10
N ALA A 65 1.86 4.00 -26.06
CA ALA A 65 2.62 4.10 -24.83
C ALA A 65 2.71 2.74 -24.10
N ARG A 66 1.60 1.99 -24.01
CA ARG A 66 1.62 0.64 -23.42
C ARG A 66 2.51 -0.34 -24.20
N ALA A 67 2.50 -0.27 -25.53
CA ALA A 67 3.37 -1.09 -26.37
C ALA A 67 4.85 -0.72 -26.18
N LYS A 68 5.17 0.57 -26.08
CA LYS A 68 6.52 1.07 -25.80
C LYS A 68 7.00 0.63 -24.41
N GLU A 69 6.13 0.68 -23.41
CA GLU A 69 6.45 0.22 -22.06
C GLU A 69 6.73 -1.29 -22.05
N LEU A 70 5.89 -2.11 -22.68
CA LEU A 70 6.15 -3.55 -22.82
C LEU A 70 7.47 -3.85 -23.53
N ALA A 71 7.77 -3.12 -24.62
CA ALA A 71 9.04 -3.28 -25.33
C ALA A 71 10.24 -2.93 -24.43
N THR A 72 10.13 -1.86 -23.64
CA THR A 72 11.12 -1.45 -22.65
C THR A 72 11.35 -2.54 -21.59
N GLN A 73 10.27 -3.08 -21.00
CA GLN A 73 10.38 -4.15 -20.01
C GLN A 73 11.08 -5.39 -20.58
N LYS A 74 10.76 -5.77 -21.83
CA LYS A 74 11.44 -6.87 -22.52
C LYS A 74 12.91 -6.57 -22.78
N GLU A 75 13.26 -5.36 -23.19
CA GLU A 75 14.65 -4.95 -23.40
C GLU A 75 15.48 -5.08 -22.11
N PHE A 76 14.98 -4.58 -20.98
CA PHE A 76 15.67 -4.73 -19.70
C PHE A 76 15.74 -6.17 -19.22
N ARG A 77 14.71 -6.99 -19.47
CA ARG A 77 14.78 -8.42 -19.20
C ARG A 77 15.94 -9.09 -19.94
N GLU A 78 16.14 -8.77 -21.22
CA GLU A 78 17.27 -9.31 -21.99
C GLU A 78 18.62 -8.82 -21.44
N LYS A 79 18.73 -7.53 -21.09
CA LYS A 79 19.95 -6.98 -20.45
C LYS A 79 20.28 -7.72 -19.15
N LEU A 80 19.29 -8.00 -18.30
CA LEU A 80 19.49 -8.73 -17.06
C LEU A 80 19.80 -10.22 -17.28
N ASN A 81 19.16 -10.86 -18.26
CA ASN A 81 19.44 -12.25 -18.61
C ASN A 81 20.86 -12.45 -19.18
N ALA A 82 21.46 -11.40 -19.74
CA ALA A 82 22.85 -11.43 -20.21
C ALA A 82 23.87 -11.35 -19.04
N LEU A 83 23.45 -10.97 -17.84
CA LEU A 83 24.30 -10.95 -16.66
C LEU A 83 24.38 -12.32 -16.00
N ASP A 84 25.57 -12.71 -15.57
CA ASP A 84 25.74 -13.85 -14.67
C ASP A 84 25.44 -13.41 -13.23
N GLY A 85 24.18 -13.54 -12.81
CA GLY A 85 23.72 -13.16 -11.48
C GLY A 85 24.45 -13.89 -10.33
N SER A 86 25.11 -15.02 -10.59
CA SER A 86 25.92 -15.74 -9.59
C SER A 86 27.21 -15.02 -9.23
N ARG A 87 27.64 -14.05 -10.04
CA ARG A 87 28.85 -13.24 -9.85
C ARG A 87 28.58 -11.89 -9.17
N LEU A 88 27.32 -11.54 -8.95
CA LEU A 88 26.94 -10.33 -8.21
C LEU A 88 27.20 -10.52 -6.71
N THR A 89 27.66 -9.45 -6.07
CA THR A 89 28.07 -9.49 -4.67
C THR A 89 27.08 -8.77 -3.76
N GLY A 90 26.96 -9.25 -2.52
CA GLY A 90 26.18 -8.60 -1.46
C GLY A 90 24.76 -8.21 -1.88
N ALA A 91 24.43 -6.93 -1.69
CA ALA A 91 23.10 -6.37 -2.00
C ALA A 91 22.74 -6.47 -3.50
N ASN A 92 23.71 -6.37 -4.41
CA ASN A 92 23.42 -6.39 -5.85
C ASN A 92 22.83 -7.74 -6.30
N ASN A 93 23.21 -8.86 -5.67
CA ASN A 93 22.62 -10.15 -5.98
C ASN A 93 21.12 -10.18 -5.61
N VAL A 94 20.75 -9.57 -4.49
CA VAL A 94 19.36 -9.46 -4.03
C VAL A 94 18.59 -8.51 -4.93
N ASP A 95 19.14 -7.32 -5.19
CA ASP A 95 18.52 -6.31 -6.04
C ASP A 95 18.31 -6.81 -7.48
N PHE A 96 19.25 -7.60 -8.01
CA PHE A 96 19.12 -8.25 -9.31
C PHE A 96 17.92 -9.18 -9.38
N ARG A 97 17.72 -10.01 -8.35
CA ARG A 97 16.57 -10.91 -8.27
C ARG A 97 15.26 -10.15 -8.17
N ILE A 98 15.20 -9.12 -7.32
CA ILE A 98 14.02 -8.26 -7.15
C ILE A 98 13.68 -7.58 -8.48
N LEU A 99 14.66 -6.96 -9.14
CA LEU A 99 14.45 -6.23 -10.39
C LEU A 99 13.99 -7.18 -11.50
N LYS A 100 14.59 -8.37 -11.60
CA LYS A 100 14.18 -9.38 -12.58
C LYS A 100 12.73 -9.81 -12.36
N GLU A 101 12.34 -10.09 -11.11
CA GLU A 101 10.97 -10.49 -10.78
C GLU A 101 9.96 -9.37 -11.05
N ASN A 102 10.30 -8.13 -10.74
CA ASN A 102 9.47 -6.96 -11.03
C ASN A 102 9.26 -6.75 -12.54
N ILE A 103 10.31 -6.90 -13.35
CA ILE A 103 10.20 -6.80 -14.81
C ILE A 103 9.31 -7.93 -15.36
N ASP A 104 9.52 -9.17 -14.91
CA ASP A 104 8.68 -10.30 -15.33
C ASP A 104 7.22 -10.10 -14.90
N TYR A 105 6.97 -9.49 -13.74
CA TYR A 105 5.63 -9.15 -13.30
C TYR A 105 4.98 -8.07 -14.18
N LYS A 106 5.70 -7.00 -14.52
CA LYS A 106 5.21 -5.94 -15.44
C LYS A 106 4.88 -6.50 -16.82
N ILE A 107 5.70 -7.41 -17.34
CA ILE A 107 5.43 -8.12 -18.60
C ILE A 107 4.15 -8.97 -18.48
N PHE A 108 4.00 -9.74 -17.40
CA PHE A 108 2.79 -10.51 -17.14
C PHE A 108 1.54 -9.63 -17.03
N GLN A 109 1.63 -8.48 -16.37
CA GLN A 109 0.56 -7.49 -16.29
C GLN A 109 0.14 -6.99 -17.68
N ALA A 110 1.11 -6.69 -18.55
CA ALA A 110 0.86 -6.16 -19.88
C ALA A 110 0.36 -7.22 -20.88
N GLU A 111 0.87 -8.46 -20.84
CA GLU A 111 0.56 -9.49 -21.84
C GLU A 111 -0.62 -10.38 -21.46
N GLU A 112 -0.77 -10.71 -20.17
CA GLU A 112 -1.73 -11.73 -19.72
C GLU A 112 -2.86 -11.15 -18.88
N LEU A 113 -2.56 -10.23 -17.94
CA LEU A 113 -3.61 -9.61 -17.14
C LEU A 113 -4.36 -8.56 -17.94
N LYS A 114 -3.66 -7.67 -18.65
CA LYS A 114 -4.23 -6.61 -19.48
C LYS A 114 -5.23 -5.74 -18.73
N GLU A 115 -4.92 -5.39 -17.49
CA GLU A 115 -5.85 -4.69 -16.58
C GLU A 115 -6.35 -3.36 -17.17
N ALA A 116 -5.57 -2.68 -18.01
CA ALA A 116 -6.02 -1.47 -18.73
C ALA A 116 -7.26 -1.70 -19.64
N GLU A 117 -7.47 -2.91 -20.16
CA GLU A 117 -8.56 -3.22 -21.09
C GLU A 117 -9.90 -3.53 -20.39
N TRP A 118 -9.88 -3.88 -19.10
CA TRP A 118 -11.06 -4.35 -18.39
C TRP A 118 -11.19 -3.87 -16.94
N ASN A 119 -10.17 -3.27 -16.34
CA ASN A 119 -10.23 -2.80 -14.95
C ASN A 119 -10.31 -1.26 -14.94
N PRO A 120 -11.51 -0.66 -14.78
CA PRO A 120 -11.64 0.79 -14.72
C PRO A 120 -10.90 1.42 -13.52
N LEU A 121 -10.55 0.65 -12.50
CA LEU A 121 -9.86 1.16 -11.31
C LEU A 121 -8.40 1.54 -11.58
N VAL A 122 -7.75 1.01 -12.63
CA VAL A 122 -6.34 1.37 -12.92
C VAL A 122 -6.18 2.84 -13.25
N TYR A 123 -7.21 3.45 -13.85
CA TYR A 123 -7.20 4.88 -14.24
C TYR A 123 -7.32 5.81 -13.03
N MET A 124 -7.79 5.31 -11.87
CA MET A 124 -7.94 6.12 -10.67
C MET A 124 -6.60 6.60 -10.10
N GLN A 125 -5.49 5.94 -10.47
CA GLN A 125 -4.14 6.43 -10.18
C GLN A 125 -3.94 7.84 -10.74
N SER A 126 -4.34 8.08 -11.99
CA SER A 126 -4.18 9.37 -12.65
C SER A 126 -5.35 10.33 -12.42
N LEU A 127 -6.57 9.82 -12.19
CA LEU A 127 -7.78 10.64 -12.01
C LEU A 127 -7.98 11.17 -10.59
N ALA A 128 -7.41 10.51 -9.57
CA ALA A 128 -7.57 10.89 -8.17
C ALA A 128 -6.26 10.87 -7.39
N ASN A 129 -5.55 9.74 -7.37
CA ASN A 129 -4.35 9.59 -6.54
C ASN A 129 -3.26 10.61 -6.93
N SER A 130 -3.09 10.89 -8.22
CA SER A 130 -2.17 11.89 -8.75
C SER A 130 -2.37 13.29 -8.15
N LEU A 131 -3.61 13.72 -7.92
CA LEU A 131 -3.92 15.01 -7.32
C LEU A 131 -3.67 14.96 -5.81
N TYR A 132 -4.09 13.85 -5.19
CA TYR A 132 -3.94 13.61 -3.77
C TYR A 132 -2.47 13.60 -3.32
N LEU A 133 -1.56 12.99 -4.10
CA LEU A 133 -0.12 12.95 -3.79
C LEU A 133 0.49 14.35 -3.62
N LEU A 134 0.01 15.34 -4.38
CA LEU A 134 0.49 16.73 -4.29
C LEU A 134 -0.08 17.49 -3.08
N VAL A 135 -1.20 17.02 -2.52
CA VAL A 135 -1.86 17.64 -1.37
C VAL A 135 -1.40 17.00 -0.06
N ALA A 136 -1.33 15.67 -0.02
CA ALA A 136 -1.19 14.90 1.20
C ALA A 136 0.18 15.04 1.88
N ARG A 137 1.25 15.35 1.13
CA ARG A 137 2.62 15.47 1.65
C ARG A 137 3.15 16.89 1.50
N ASP A 138 3.81 17.40 2.53
CA ASP A 138 4.42 18.74 2.55
C ASP A 138 5.89 18.71 2.08
N PHE A 139 6.15 18.14 0.90
CA PHE A 139 7.49 17.99 0.34
C PHE A 139 8.08 19.30 -0.22
N ALA A 140 7.22 20.28 -0.54
CA ALA A 140 7.59 21.60 -1.03
C ALA A 140 6.55 22.67 -0.67
N PRO A 141 6.90 23.97 -0.70
CA PRO A 141 5.93 25.06 -0.53
C PRO A 141 4.79 24.99 -1.55
N PRO A 142 3.58 25.49 -1.22
CA PRO A 142 2.42 25.50 -2.13
C PRO A 142 2.73 26.07 -3.51
N GLU A 143 3.56 27.11 -3.59
CA GLU A 143 3.95 27.81 -4.82
C GLU A 143 4.69 26.90 -5.81
N LYS A 144 5.31 25.82 -5.32
CA LYS A 144 5.97 24.81 -6.16
C LYS A 144 5.05 23.65 -6.53
N ARG A 145 4.05 23.33 -5.71
CA ARG A 145 3.16 22.17 -5.92
C ARG A 145 1.93 22.49 -6.75
N ILE A 146 1.36 23.68 -6.57
CA ILE A 146 0.14 24.09 -7.28
C ILE A 146 0.33 24.14 -8.81
N PRO A 147 1.50 24.55 -9.37
CA PRO A 147 1.73 24.45 -10.81
C PRO A 147 1.65 23.01 -11.34
N SER A 148 2.22 22.04 -10.61
CA SER A 148 2.12 20.61 -10.97
C SER A 148 0.67 20.11 -10.88
N LEU A 149 -0.06 20.54 -9.85
CA LEU A 149 -1.48 20.23 -9.67
C LEU A 149 -2.33 20.75 -10.85
N ARG A 150 -2.04 21.97 -11.31
CA ARG A 150 -2.66 22.55 -12.51
C ARG A 150 -2.41 21.66 -13.74
N GLN A 151 -1.16 21.29 -13.99
CA GLN A 151 -0.79 20.46 -15.15
C GLN A 151 -1.49 19.09 -15.13
N ARG A 152 -1.56 18.43 -13.97
CA ARG A 152 -2.31 17.17 -13.82
C ARG A 152 -3.80 17.36 -14.11
N MET A 153 -4.42 18.40 -13.56
CA MET A 153 -5.83 18.70 -13.82
C MET A 153 -6.14 19.01 -15.29
N GLU A 154 -5.22 19.67 -16.00
CA GLU A 154 -5.31 19.91 -17.45
C GLU A 154 -5.20 18.61 -18.27
N ALA A 155 -4.44 17.62 -17.79
CA ALA A 155 -4.22 16.33 -18.47
C ALA A 155 -5.32 15.28 -18.20
N ILE A 156 -6.10 15.40 -17.11
CA ILE A 156 -7.17 14.45 -16.76
C ILE A 156 -8.15 14.13 -17.91
N PRO A 157 -8.63 15.10 -18.72
CA PRO A 157 -9.50 14.81 -19.86
C PRO A 157 -8.90 13.85 -20.88
N LEU A 158 -7.58 13.89 -21.10
CA LEU A 158 -6.89 12.95 -22.00
C LEU A 158 -6.89 11.53 -21.42
N VAL A 159 -6.60 11.39 -20.12
CA VAL A 159 -6.66 10.10 -19.42
C VAL A 159 -8.07 9.50 -19.52
N ILE A 160 -9.12 10.32 -19.31
CA ILE A 160 -10.52 9.88 -19.47
C ILE A 160 -10.77 9.36 -20.89
N ALA A 161 -10.28 10.06 -21.91
CA ALA A 161 -10.44 9.62 -23.30
C ALA A 161 -9.76 8.27 -23.56
N GLN A 162 -8.54 8.08 -23.05
CA GLN A 162 -7.80 6.83 -23.16
C GLN A 162 -8.49 5.70 -22.39
N ALA A 163 -9.02 5.96 -21.20
CA ALA A 163 -9.80 5.00 -20.43
C ALA A 163 -11.03 4.51 -21.21
N LYS A 164 -11.78 5.44 -21.81
CA LYS A 164 -12.94 5.10 -22.66
C LYS A 164 -12.56 4.29 -23.89
N ALA A 165 -11.40 4.54 -24.48
CA ALA A 165 -10.91 3.81 -25.65
C ALA A 165 -10.43 2.39 -25.31
N ASN A 166 -9.87 2.19 -24.12
CA ASN A 166 -9.33 0.90 -23.69
C ASN A 166 -10.39 -0.03 -23.09
N LEU A 167 -11.33 0.50 -22.30
CA LEU A 167 -12.26 -0.30 -21.48
C LEU A 167 -13.38 -0.95 -22.31
N GLN A 168 -13.39 -2.28 -22.31
CA GLN A 168 -14.37 -3.09 -23.04
C GLN A 168 -15.41 -3.73 -22.11
N HIS A 169 -15.11 -4.92 -21.59
CA HIS A 169 -16.01 -5.79 -20.83
C HIS A 169 -15.50 -6.01 -19.39
N PRO A 170 -15.51 -4.96 -18.55
CA PRO A 170 -15.06 -5.06 -17.16
C PRO A 170 -16.01 -5.95 -16.33
N PRO A 171 -15.55 -6.54 -15.22
CA PRO A 171 -16.47 -7.11 -14.24
C PRO A 171 -17.32 -6.04 -13.59
N ARG A 172 -18.63 -6.31 -13.46
CA ARG A 172 -19.62 -5.38 -12.88
C ARG A 172 -19.15 -4.70 -11.59
N VAL A 173 -18.63 -5.48 -10.64
CA VAL A 173 -18.15 -4.97 -9.33
C VAL A 173 -17.04 -3.93 -9.49
N HIS A 174 -16.15 -4.06 -10.48
CA HIS A 174 -15.09 -3.07 -10.69
C HIS A 174 -15.65 -1.77 -11.26
N THR A 175 -16.64 -1.86 -12.17
CA THR A 175 -17.32 -0.68 -12.71
C THR A 175 -18.13 0.05 -11.65
N GLU A 176 -18.86 -0.68 -10.80
CA GLU A 176 -19.60 -0.10 -9.68
C GLU A 176 -18.65 0.62 -8.71
N THR A 177 -17.56 -0.02 -8.31
CA THR A 177 -16.52 0.63 -7.49
C THR A 177 -15.90 1.85 -8.18
N ALA A 178 -15.64 1.80 -9.49
CA ALA A 178 -15.08 2.93 -10.23
C ALA A 178 -16.05 4.12 -10.28
N ILE A 179 -17.36 3.89 -10.35
CA ILE A 179 -18.37 4.95 -10.27
C ILE A 179 -18.30 5.66 -8.91
N GLU A 180 -18.21 4.89 -7.82
CA GLU A 180 -18.07 5.42 -6.46
C GLU A 180 -16.73 6.17 -6.28
N GLN A 181 -15.62 5.59 -6.72
CA GLN A 181 -14.31 6.25 -6.64
C GLN A 181 -14.23 7.51 -7.50
N THR A 182 -14.91 7.54 -8.66
CA THR A 182 -15.01 8.76 -9.47
C THR A 182 -15.81 9.85 -8.74
N GLN A 183 -16.85 9.49 -7.97
CA GLN A 183 -17.50 10.45 -7.08
C GLN A 183 -16.53 10.97 -6.00
N GLY A 184 -15.71 10.10 -5.41
CA GLY A 184 -14.65 10.50 -4.49
C GLY A 184 -13.66 11.47 -5.14
N ALA A 185 -13.26 11.24 -6.39
CA ALA A 185 -12.37 12.13 -7.15
C ALA A 185 -12.99 13.52 -7.40
N ILE A 186 -14.29 13.58 -7.69
CA ILE A 186 -15.02 14.85 -7.82
C ILE A 186 -14.97 15.64 -6.51
N ASN A 187 -15.22 14.98 -5.38
CA ASN A 187 -15.16 15.61 -4.06
C ASN A 187 -13.73 16.06 -3.72
N LEU A 188 -12.71 15.26 -4.06
CA LEU A 188 -11.30 15.63 -3.92
C LEU A 188 -10.99 16.93 -4.67
N VAL A 189 -11.40 17.04 -5.94
CA VAL A 189 -11.15 18.22 -6.77
C VAL A 189 -11.84 19.47 -6.20
N ARG A 190 -13.09 19.35 -5.74
CA ARG A 190 -13.87 20.49 -5.23
C ARG A 190 -13.48 20.92 -3.82
N GLU A 191 -13.22 19.95 -2.94
CA GLU A 191 -13.08 20.20 -1.50
C GLU A 191 -11.71 19.78 -0.98
N GLY A 192 -11.24 18.59 -1.35
CA GLY A 192 -10.00 18.02 -0.82
C GLY A 192 -8.73 18.82 -1.17
N LEU A 193 -8.72 19.55 -2.29
CA LEU A 193 -7.59 20.43 -2.66
C LEU A 193 -7.44 21.65 -1.74
N ALA A 194 -8.45 22.00 -0.93
CA ALA A 194 -8.41 23.18 -0.05
C ALA A 194 -7.23 23.14 0.94
N LEU A 195 -6.82 21.95 1.40
CA LEU A 195 -5.67 21.78 2.30
C LEU A 195 -4.37 22.38 1.74
N LEU A 196 -4.19 22.32 0.43
CA LEU A 196 -3.06 22.94 -0.26
C LEU A 196 -3.38 24.38 -0.67
N LEU A 197 -4.56 24.59 -1.26
CA LEU A 197 -4.91 25.86 -1.90
C LEU A 197 -5.18 27.01 -0.92
N ASP A 198 -5.67 26.72 0.30
CA ASP A 198 -5.90 27.75 1.33
C ASP A 198 -4.61 28.40 1.82
N ARG A 199 -3.46 27.73 1.61
CA ARG A 199 -2.13 28.26 1.91
C ARG A 199 -1.61 29.22 0.84
N ALA A 200 -2.26 29.29 -0.33
CA ALA A 200 -1.91 30.19 -1.43
C ALA A 200 -3.17 30.81 -2.09
N PRO A 201 -3.84 31.76 -1.42
CA PRO A 201 -5.17 32.26 -1.83
C PRO A 201 -5.24 32.80 -3.26
N GLN A 202 -4.19 33.49 -3.73
CA GLN A 202 -4.16 34.01 -5.10
C GLN A 202 -4.17 32.85 -6.12
N MET A 203 -3.30 31.85 -5.94
CA MET A 203 -3.24 30.70 -6.83
C MET A 203 -4.53 29.86 -6.77
N LYS A 204 -5.17 29.78 -5.61
CA LYS A 204 -6.50 29.18 -5.45
C LYS A 204 -7.53 29.86 -6.35
N THR A 205 -7.60 31.19 -6.33
CA THR A 205 -8.54 31.95 -7.17
C THR A 205 -8.26 31.73 -8.66
N GLU A 206 -7.00 31.72 -9.07
CA GLU A 206 -6.61 31.46 -10.46
C GLU A 206 -6.93 30.03 -10.92
N LEU A 207 -6.90 29.06 -10.00
CA LEU A 207 -7.10 27.63 -10.30
C LEU A 207 -8.58 27.22 -10.28
N ALA A 208 -9.45 27.96 -9.58
CA ALA A 208 -10.85 27.62 -9.40
C ALA A 208 -11.61 27.30 -10.70
N PRO A 209 -11.45 28.05 -11.83
CA PRO A 209 -12.09 27.69 -13.09
C PRO A 209 -11.63 26.34 -13.65
N LEU A 210 -10.36 25.98 -13.44
CA LEU A 210 -9.83 24.68 -13.85
C LEU A 210 -10.36 23.56 -12.94
N GLN A 211 -10.44 23.77 -11.61
CA GLN A 211 -11.04 22.80 -10.69
C GLN A 211 -12.46 22.42 -11.12
N GLU A 212 -13.31 23.40 -11.44
CA GLU A 212 -14.68 23.11 -11.88
C GLU A 212 -14.72 22.41 -13.25
N ARG A 213 -13.84 22.79 -14.19
CA ARG A 213 -13.73 22.07 -15.48
C ARG A 213 -13.29 20.62 -15.30
N THR A 214 -12.34 20.36 -14.40
CA THR A 214 -11.88 19.00 -14.08
C THR A 214 -12.97 18.20 -13.38
N ALA A 215 -13.69 18.80 -12.42
CA ALA A 215 -14.82 18.17 -11.76
C ALA A 215 -15.94 17.81 -12.75
N ALA A 216 -16.28 18.72 -13.68
CA ALA A 216 -17.26 18.45 -14.73
C ALA A 216 -16.82 17.31 -15.66
N ALA A 217 -15.54 17.24 -16.05
CA ALA A 217 -15.01 16.14 -16.85
C ALA A 217 -15.13 14.78 -16.12
N LEU A 218 -14.85 14.75 -14.81
CA LEU A 218 -15.03 13.55 -13.98
C LEU A 218 -16.51 13.19 -13.81
N GLU A 219 -17.42 14.16 -13.69
CA GLU A 219 -18.86 13.91 -13.67
C GLU A 219 -19.34 13.27 -14.99
N ASP A 220 -18.87 13.75 -16.12
CA ASP A 220 -19.19 13.18 -17.43
C ASP A 220 -18.57 11.79 -17.61
N TYR A 221 -17.38 11.56 -17.05
CA TYR A 221 -16.81 10.21 -16.98
C TYR A 221 -17.65 9.28 -16.10
N LYS A 222 -18.10 9.73 -14.93
CA LYS A 222 -18.99 8.97 -14.04
C LYS A 222 -20.31 8.61 -14.73
N LYS A 223 -20.91 9.57 -15.44
CA LYS A 223 -22.11 9.32 -16.27
C LYS A 223 -21.85 8.26 -17.33
N TRP A 224 -20.71 8.33 -18.02
CA TRP A 224 -20.32 7.32 -19.01
C TRP A 224 -20.07 5.94 -18.39
N LEU A 225 -19.40 5.87 -17.23
CA LEU A 225 -19.23 4.61 -16.49
C LEU A 225 -20.59 3.98 -16.19
N HIS A 226 -21.57 4.77 -15.75
CA HIS A 226 -22.90 4.31 -15.39
C HIS A 226 -23.78 3.96 -16.61
N ASN A 227 -23.81 4.82 -17.63
CA ASN A 227 -24.76 4.73 -18.74
C ASN A 227 -24.24 3.91 -19.92
N ASP A 228 -22.92 3.85 -20.10
CA ASP A 228 -22.30 3.18 -21.24
C ASP A 228 -21.55 1.92 -20.81
N LEU A 229 -20.65 2.02 -19.83
CA LEU A 229 -19.77 0.90 -19.45
C LEU A 229 -20.51 -0.14 -18.58
N LEU A 230 -21.27 0.29 -17.57
CA LEU A 230 -21.96 -0.60 -16.64
C LEU A 230 -22.94 -1.57 -17.33
N PRO A 231 -23.74 -1.16 -18.34
CA PRO A 231 -24.61 -2.07 -19.07
C PRO A 231 -23.88 -3.21 -19.79
N ARG A 232 -22.62 -3.01 -20.17
CA ARG A 232 -21.76 -4.03 -20.81
C ARG A 232 -20.68 -4.59 -19.88
N SER A 233 -20.82 -4.38 -18.58
CA SER A 233 -19.88 -4.89 -17.57
C SER A 233 -20.20 -6.33 -17.19
N ASP A 234 -20.00 -7.25 -18.14
CA ASP A 234 -20.27 -8.68 -18.02
C ASP A 234 -19.02 -9.54 -17.80
N GLY A 235 -17.86 -8.91 -17.56
CA GLY A 235 -16.61 -9.60 -17.29
C GLY A 235 -16.63 -10.43 -16.00
N ASN A 236 -15.84 -11.51 -15.94
CA ASN A 236 -15.70 -12.32 -14.73
C ASN A 236 -14.57 -11.76 -13.85
N PHE A 237 -14.89 -11.36 -12.61
CA PHE A 237 -13.88 -10.88 -11.66
C PHE A 237 -12.93 -11.99 -11.19
N ARG A 238 -13.27 -13.27 -11.42
CA ARG A 238 -12.40 -14.40 -11.11
C ARG A 238 -11.36 -14.54 -12.22
N LEU A 239 -10.10 -14.27 -11.89
CA LEU A 239 -8.95 -14.36 -12.80
C LEU A 239 -8.75 -15.74 -13.46
N GLY A 240 -9.29 -16.80 -12.88
CA GLY A 240 -9.04 -18.19 -13.29
C GLY A 240 -7.73 -18.74 -12.70
N ALA A 241 -7.62 -20.06 -12.61
CA ALA A 241 -6.56 -20.72 -11.85
C ALA A 241 -5.15 -20.42 -12.37
N GLU A 242 -4.93 -20.36 -13.69
CA GLU A 242 -3.60 -20.13 -14.24
C GLU A 242 -3.07 -18.71 -13.96
N LYS A 243 -3.86 -17.69 -14.30
CA LYS A 243 -3.50 -16.29 -14.03
C LYS A 243 -3.38 -16.04 -12.52
N PHE A 244 -4.25 -16.66 -11.72
CA PHE A 244 -4.17 -16.55 -10.26
C PHE A 244 -2.87 -17.15 -9.73
N ARG A 245 -2.45 -18.35 -10.15
CA ARG A 245 -1.17 -18.94 -9.72
C ARG A 245 0.03 -18.07 -10.10
N LYS A 246 0.06 -17.54 -11.32
CA LYS A 246 1.12 -16.61 -11.75
C LYS A 246 1.13 -15.33 -10.92
N LYS A 247 -0.03 -14.67 -10.74
CA LYS A 247 -0.16 -13.45 -9.94
C LYS A 247 0.22 -13.71 -8.47
N LEU A 248 -0.19 -14.85 -7.90
CA LEU A 248 0.13 -15.24 -6.53
C LEU A 248 1.64 -15.40 -6.31
N ARG A 249 2.34 -16.04 -7.26
CA ARG A 249 3.81 -16.17 -7.20
C ARG A 249 4.50 -14.81 -7.14
N PHE A 250 4.13 -13.89 -8.04
CA PHE A 250 4.70 -12.54 -8.06
C PHE A 250 4.32 -11.73 -6.82
N ALA A 251 3.10 -11.88 -6.31
CA ALA A 251 2.63 -11.13 -5.14
C ALA A 251 3.28 -11.58 -3.83
N LEU A 252 3.61 -12.88 -3.71
CA LEU A 252 4.19 -13.44 -2.49
C LEU A 252 5.70 -13.66 -2.56
N ALA A 253 6.32 -13.55 -3.75
CA ALA A 253 7.70 -13.92 -4.01
C ALA A 253 8.07 -15.29 -3.39
N SER A 254 7.16 -16.27 -3.56
CA SER A 254 7.17 -17.55 -2.85
C SER A 254 6.88 -18.72 -3.78
N ASP A 255 7.54 -19.85 -3.51
CA ASP A 255 7.33 -21.12 -4.21
C ASP A 255 6.12 -21.91 -3.70
N LEU A 256 5.42 -21.40 -2.67
CA LEU A 256 4.22 -22.05 -2.15
C LEU A 256 3.09 -22.01 -3.18
N SER A 257 2.56 -23.19 -3.51
CA SER A 257 1.37 -23.27 -4.36
C SER A 257 0.13 -22.77 -3.64
N MET A 258 -0.87 -22.34 -4.42
CA MET A 258 -2.18 -21.95 -3.89
C MET A 258 -2.80 -23.07 -3.03
N GLU A 259 -2.64 -24.33 -3.43
CA GLU A 259 -3.16 -25.50 -2.72
C GLU A 259 -2.47 -25.69 -1.36
N GLU A 260 -1.14 -25.54 -1.32
CA GLU A 260 -0.38 -25.65 -0.09
C GLU A 260 -0.70 -24.50 0.87
N ILE A 261 -0.85 -23.27 0.34
CA ILE A 261 -1.30 -22.10 1.12
C ILE A 261 -2.67 -22.38 1.73
N MET A 262 -3.64 -22.86 0.94
CA MET A 262 -5.00 -23.14 1.42
C MET A 262 -4.99 -24.22 2.50
N LYS A 263 -4.23 -25.30 2.31
CA LYS A 263 -4.12 -26.39 3.28
C LYS A 263 -3.53 -25.88 4.60
N ARG A 264 -2.46 -25.07 4.56
CA ARG A 264 -1.85 -24.48 5.75
C ARG A 264 -2.81 -23.52 6.45
N ALA A 265 -3.48 -22.66 5.70
CA ALA A 265 -4.44 -21.70 6.25
C ALA A 265 -5.60 -22.39 6.97
N GLN A 266 -6.13 -23.50 6.43
CA GLN A 266 -7.20 -24.27 7.08
C GLN A 266 -6.72 -24.95 8.36
N ALA A 267 -5.52 -25.55 8.34
CA ALA A 267 -4.93 -26.17 9.52
C ALA A 267 -4.66 -25.14 10.63
N ASP A 268 -4.12 -23.98 10.25
CA ASP A 268 -3.84 -22.90 11.18
C ASP A 268 -5.13 -22.29 11.74
N LEU A 269 -6.16 -22.07 10.92
CA LEU A 269 -7.48 -21.61 11.37
C LEU A 269 -8.04 -22.54 12.47
N GLN A 270 -8.03 -23.85 12.24
CA GLN A 270 -8.54 -24.82 13.22
C GLN A 270 -7.74 -24.81 14.53
N LYS A 271 -6.41 -24.76 14.41
CA LYS A 271 -5.50 -24.72 15.57
C LYS A 271 -5.70 -23.44 16.38
N THR A 272 -5.73 -22.30 15.70
CA THR A 272 -5.89 -20.97 16.31
C THR A 272 -7.26 -20.82 16.96
N GLN A 273 -8.35 -21.26 16.31
CA GLN A 273 -9.69 -21.26 16.93
C GLN A 273 -9.75 -22.12 18.20
N THR A 274 -9.02 -23.24 18.23
CA THR A 274 -8.92 -24.08 19.42
C THR A 274 -8.14 -23.38 20.54
N ALA A 275 -6.99 -22.79 20.22
CA ALA A 275 -6.18 -22.05 21.19
C ALA A 275 -6.91 -20.82 21.77
N ILE A 276 -7.65 -20.08 20.92
CA ILE A 276 -8.48 -18.95 21.36
C ILE A 276 -9.54 -19.44 22.35
N TYR A 277 -10.25 -20.52 22.04
CA TYR A 277 -11.26 -21.07 22.95
C TYR A 277 -10.64 -21.52 24.28
N GLU A 278 -9.51 -22.24 24.25
CA GLU A 278 -8.83 -22.72 25.46
C GLU A 278 -8.36 -21.55 26.34
N THR A 279 -7.91 -20.46 25.73
CA THR A 279 -7.51 -19.22 26.42
C THR A 279 -8.73 -18.47 26.97
N ALA A 280 -9.83 -18.43 26.21
CA ALA A 280 -11.07 -17.76 26.59
C ALA A 280 -11.82 -18.49 27.70
N LEU A 281 -11.80 -19.82 27.74
CA LEU A 281 -12.57 -20.63 28.68
C LEU A 281 -12.40 -20.24 30.17
N PRO A 282 -11.19 -20.06 30.72
CA PRO A 282 -11.04 -19.62 32.11
C PRO A 282 -11.57 -18.20 32.34
N LEU A 283 -11.42 -17.29 31.37
CA LEU A 283 -11.97 -15.93 31.44
C LEU A 283 -13.50 -15.96 31.40
N TYR A 284 -14.08 -16.79 30.54
CA TYR A 284 -15.53 -16.97 30.44
C TYR A 284 -16.11 -17.44 31.77
N LYS A 285 -15.53 -18.48 32.38
CA LYS A 285 -15.98 -18.97 33.70
C LYS A 285 -15.89 -17.90 34.79
N ARG A 286 -14.90 -17.01 34.70
CA ARG A 286 -14.74 -15.88 35.64
C ARG A 286 -15.78 -14.78 35.40
N TYR A 287 -16.06 -14.42 34.15
CA TYR A 287 -17.02 -13.36 33.81
C TYR A 287 -18.49 -13.83 33.88
N PHE A 288 -18.74 -15.12 33.68
CA PHE A 288 -20.07 -15.73 33.61
C PHE A 288 -20.18 -16.96 34.53
N PRO A 289 -20.20 -16.78 35.87
CA PRO A 289 -20.05 -17.89 36.83
C PRO A 289 -21.22 -18.88 36.91
N ASN A 290 -22.40 -18.54 36.36
CA ASN A 290 -23.62 -19.35 36.45
C ASN A 290 -23.97 -20.07 35.13
N VAL A 291 -22.99 -20.29 34.26
CA VAL A 291 -23.20 -20.93 32.96
C VAL A 291 -23.35 -22.45 33.08
N ASP A 292 -24.18 -23.06 32.24
CA ASP A 292 -24.30 -24.51 32.14
C ASP A 292 -23.15 -25.15 31.32
N ASP A 293 -22.84 -26.41 31.60
CA ASP A 293 -21.82 -27.16 30.86
C ASP A 293 -22.13 -27.25 29.36
N LYS A 294 -23.41 -27.19 28.99
CA LYS A 294 -23.87 -27.22 27.59
C LYS A 294 -23.42 -25.97 26.82
N THR A 295 -23.42 -24.80 27.44
CA THR A 295 -22.94 -23.57 26.80
C THR A 295 -21.43 -23.57 26.67
N LEU A 296 -20.72 -24.23 27.60
CA LEU A 296 -19.26 -24.37 27.52
C LEU A 296 -18.79 -25.21 26.34
N THR A 297 -19.63 -26.10 25.78
CA THR A 297 -19.23 -26.89 24.59
C THR A 297 -19.31 -26.09 23.28
N ASP A 298 -20.01 -24.96 23.26
CA ASP A 298 -20.06 -24.06 22.12
C ASP A 298 -18.86 -23.11 22.14
N LYS A 299 -17.77 -23.56 21.49
CA LYS A 299 -16.51 -22.81 21.43
C LYS A 299 -16.67 -21.40 20.87
N HIS A 300 -17.53 -21.23 19.86
CA HIS A 300 -17.75 -19.93 19.23
C HIS A 300 -18.45 -18.98 20.19
N LYS A 301 -19.52 -19.44 20.85
CA LYS A 301 -20.27 -18.62 21.82
C LYS A 301 -19.42 -18.21 23.02
N VAL A 302 -18.60 -19.13 23.54
CA VAL A 302 -17.66 -18.83 24.64
C VAL A 302 -16.65 -17.76 24.22
N THR A 303 -15.97 -17.95 23.08
CA THR A 303 -14.99 -16.99 22.55
C THR A 303 -15.62 -15.62 22.30
N ALA A 304 -16.74 -15.57 21.59
CA ALA A 304 -17.40 -14.31 21.26
C ALA A 304 -17.81 -13.52 22.51
N ALA A 305 -18.32 -14.18 23.54
CA ALA A 305 -18.71 -13.51 24.80
C ALA A 305 -17.50 -13.00 25.60
N VAL A 306 -16.36 -13.69 25.56
CA VAL A 306 -15.13 -13.18 26.18
C VAL A 306 -14.61 -11.97 25.42
N LEU A 307 -14.55 -12.04 24.09
CA LEU A 307 -14.16 -10.90 23.26
C LEU A 307 -15.08 -9.70 23.51
N ASP A 308 -16.39 -9.93 23.58
CA ASP A 308 -17.38 -8.89 23.91
C ASP A 308 -17.14 -8.28 25.31
N LYS A 309 -16.70 -9.07 26.29
CA LYS A 309 -16.30 -8.53 27.60
C LYS A 309 -14.98 -7.77 27.60
N LEU A 310 -13.98 -8.25 26.88
CA LEU A 310 -12.70 -7.53 26.75
C LEU A 310 -12.90 -6.20 26.02
N ALA A 311 -13.78 -6.18 25.03
CA ALA A 311 -14.15 -5.01 24.26
C ALA A 311 -14.83 -3.91 25.08
N GLU A 312 -15.28 -4.15 26.32
CA GLU A 312 -15.78 -3.10 27.23
C GLU A 312 -14.67 -2.16 27.72
N GLN A 313 -13.41 -2.57 27.61
CA GLN A 313 -12.24 -1.73 27.95
C GLN A 313 -11.60 -1.22 26.68
N HIS A 314 -11.97 -0.01 26.28
CA HIS A 314 -11.50 0.59 25.04
C HIS A 314 -11.18 2.08 25.23
N PRO A 315 -10.32 2.66 24.36
CA PRO A 315 -10.19 4.10 24.28
C PRO A 315 -11.42 4.73 23.61
N ASP A 316 -11.42 6.05 23.52
CA ASP A 316 -12.41 6.85 22.81
C ASP A 316 -11.73 7.90 21.92
N ASP A 317 -12.54 8.73 21.25
CA ASP A 317 -12.04 9.80 20.37
C ASP A 317 -11.04 10.74 21.05
N ALA A 318 -11.16 10.95 22.38
CA ALA A 318 -10.32 11.85 23.14
C ALA A 318 -9.00 11.20 23.59
N THR A 319 -8.99 9.88 23.74
CA THR A 319 -7.89 9.13 24.37
C THR A 319 -7.09 8.28 23.40
N VAL A 320 -7.65 7.89 22.25
CA VAL A 320 -7.04 6.90 21.33
C VAL A 320 -5.63 7.29 20.85
N VAL A 321 -5.40 8.56 20.53
CA VAL A 321 -4.09 9.03 20.05
C VAL A 321 -3.05 9.01 21.17
N GLY A 322 -3.43 9.46 22.38
CA GLY A 322 -2.55 9.42 23.54
C GLY A 322 -2.26 8.00 24.00
N TYR A 323 -3.23 7.10 23.87
CA TYR A 323 -3.04 5.68 24.12
C TYR A 323 -2.02 5.07 23.15
N ALA A 324 -2.16 5.33 21.84
CA ALA A 324 -1.20 4.86 20.85
C ALA A 324 0.22 5.42 21.08
N GLN A 325 0.36 6.69 21.47
CA GLN A 325 1.64 7.28 21.88
C GLN A 325 2.31 6.50 23.01
N LYS A 326 1.51 6.14 24.02
CA LYS A 326 1.97 5.33 25.14
C LYS A 326 2.43 3.93 24.69
N VAL A 327 1.61 3.23 23.90
CA VAL A 327 1.91 1.86 23.41
C VAL A 327 3.18 1.84 22.56
N VAL A 328 3.38 2.83 21.68
CA VAL A 328 4.61 2.96 20.88
C VAL A 328 5.84 3.14 21.78
N GLY A 329 5.73 3.95 22.83
CA GLY A 329 6.81 4.12 23.81
C GLY A 329 7.12 2.82 24.57
N GLU A 330 6.10 2.16 25.11
CA GLU A 330 6.24 0.89 25.85
C GLU A 330 6.84 -0.21 24.99
N ALA A 331 6.39 -0.36 23.73
CA ALA A 331 6.94 -1.32 22.79
C ALA A 331 8.40 -1.01 22.43
N THR A 332 8.74 0.27 22.24
CA THR A 332 10.12 0.71 21.96
C THR A 332 11.06 0.38 23.12
N ASP A 333 10.65 0.68 24.34
CA ASP A 333 11.44 0.41 25.55
C ASP A 333 11.57 -1.09 25.82
N PHE A 334 10.51 -1.86 25.57
CA PHE A 334 10.54 -3.31 25.67
C PHE A 334 11.54 -3.92 24.69
N VAL A 335 11.50 -3.52 23.41
CA VAL A 335 12.44 -3.99 22.37
C VAL A 335 13.89 -3.63 22.72
N LYS A 336 14.15 -2.41 23.21
CA LYS A 336 15.48 -1.96 23.65
C LYS A 336 15.98 -2.77 24.85
N SER A 337 15.17 -2.88 25.91
CA SER A 337 15.56 -3.56 27.15
C SER A 337 15.84 -5.05 26.96
N HIS A 338 15.18 -5.68 25.99
CA HIS A 338 15.37 -7.11 25.67
C HIS A 338 16.32 -7.34 24.47
N ASN A 339 16.89 -6.28 23.88
CA ASN A 339 17.78 -6.36 22.71
C ASN A 339 17.19 -7.22 21.57
N LEU A 340 15.90 -7.04 21.23
CA LEU A 340 15.23 -7.89 20.24
C LEU A 340 15.62 -7.52 18.80
N VAL A 341 15.71 -6.23 18.49
CA VAL A 341 16.12 -5.70 17.18
C VAL A 341 16.65 -4.27 17.36
N THR A 342 17.56 -3.84 16.49
CA THR A 342 18.05 -2.46 16.45
C THR A 342 16.92 -1.49 16.09
N ILE A 343 16.70 -0.48 16.94
CA ILE A 343 15.72 0.59 16.68
C ILE A 343 16.43 1.75 15.97
N PRO A 344 15.95 2.23 14.81
CA PRO A 344 16.56 3.35 14.10
C PRO A 344 16.35 4.67 14.85
N ASP A 345 17.27 5.62 14.69
CA ASP A 345 17.18 6.97 15.24
C ASP A 345 16.23 7.90 14.44
N THR A 346 15.53 7.35 13.45
CA THR A 346 14.58 8.10 12.62
C THR A 346 13.35 8.51 13.44
N PRO A 347 12.95 9.80 13.43
CA PRO A 347 11.80 10.26 14.20
C PRO A 347 10.48 9.65 13.69
N LEU A 348 9.64 9.24 14.64
CA LEU A 348 8.27 8.78 14.42
C LEU A 348 7.30 9.64 15.22
N ASP A 349 6.46 10.41 14.53
CA ASP A 349 5.43 11.24 15.16
C ASP A 349 4.09 10.47 15.20
N VAL A 350 3.56 10.21 16.39
CA VAL A 350 2.21 9.65 16.54
C VAL A 350 1.21 10.80 16.54
N ILE A 351 0.36 10.85 15.52
CA ILE A 351 -0.54 11.99 15.26
C ILE A 351 -1.99 11.54 15.15
N ALA A 352 -2.92 12.47 15.38
CA ALA A 352 -4.30 12.29 14.97
C ALA A 352 -4.35 12.22 13.43
N MET A 353 -4.99 11.18 12.90
CA MET A 353 -5.16 11.00 11.47
C MET A 353 -5.93 12.18 10.88
N PRO A 354 -5.44 12.80 9.79
CA PRO A 354 -6.18 13.81 9.07
C PRO A 354 -7.55 13.28 8.63
N GLU A 355 -8.59 14.10 8.75
CA GLU A 355 -9.99 13.66 8.57
C GLU A 355 -10.25 13.00 7.20
N PHE A 356 -9.65 13.54 6.14
CA PHE A 356 -9.77 13.01 4.78
C PHE A 356 -9.15 11.62 4.57
N LYS A 357 -8.29 11.14 5.49
CA LYS A 357 -7.67 9.80 5.41
C LYS A 357 -8.36 8.77 6.32
N ARG A 358 -9.39 9.16 7.06
CA ARG A 358 -10.11 8.27 7.99
C ARG A 358 -11.12 7.38 7.26
N GLY A 359 -11.43 6.22 7.83
CA GLY A 359 -12.53 5.35 7.38
C GLY A 359 -12.13 4.10 6.58
N VAL A 360 -10.82 3.89 6.33
CA VAL A 360 -10.28 2.67 5.70
C VAL A 360 -9.54 1.80 6.72
N ALA A 361 -8.68 2.41 7.53
CA ALA A 361 -7.96 1.76 8.62
C ALA A 361 -8.00 2.63 9.89
N ILE A 362 -7.91 2.01 11.08
CA ILE A 362 -7.79 2.77 12.32
C ILE A 362 -6.44 3.47 12.43
N ALA A 363 -5.37 2.87 11.89
CA ALA A 363 -4.05 3.47 11.92
C ALA A 363 -3.23 3.07 10.70
N TYR A 364 -2.28 3.93 10.32
CA TYR A 364 -1.27 3.61 9.32
C TYR A 364 0.07 4.24 9.69
N CYS A 365 1.14 3.62 9.19
CA CYS A 365 2.47 4.22 9.17
C CYS A 365 2.66 4.89 7.80
N GLU A 366 2.96 6.20 7.83
CA GLU A 366 3.25 7.01 6.65
C GLU A 366 4.74 7.40 6.67
N SER A 367 5.60 6.54 6.14
CA SER A 367 7.01 6.88 5.87
C SER A 367 7.12 7.72 4.60
N PRO A 368 8.14 8.58 4.48
CA PRO A 368 8.40 9.25 3.21
C PRO A 368 8.92 8.27 2.14
N GLY A 369 8.76 8.65 0.87
CA GLY A 369 9.34 7.89 -0.24
C GLY A 369 10.86 7.80 -0.15
N PRO A 370 11.50 6.78 -0.72
CA PRO A 370 12.95 6.56 -0.58
C PRO A 370 13.81 7.66 -1.24
N LEU A 371 13.25 8.48 -2.14
CA LEU A 371 13.92 9.59 -2.81
C LEU A 371 13.64 10.95 -2.12
N GLU A 372 12.76 10.96 -1.11
CA GLU A 372 12.47 12.14 -0.32
C GLU A 372 13.65 12.52 0.58
N ARG A 373 14.00 13.80 0.60
CA ARG A 373 15.16 14.28 1.36
C ARG A 373 14.85 14.69 2.80
N ASN A 374 13.63 15.17 3.06
CA ASN A 374 13.26 15.82 4.32
C ASN A 374 11.95 15.28 4.92
N GLY A 375 11.57 14.05 4.57
CA GLY A 375 10.31 13.47 5.00
C GLY A 375 10.30 13.03 6.46
N ARG A 376 9.18 13.24 7.15
CA ARG A 376 8.91 12.66 8.47
C ARG A 376 8.09 11.39 8.34
N THR A 377 8.27 10.48 9.28
CA THR A 377 7.43 9.29 9.43
C THR A 377 6.32 9.59 10.43
N PHE A 378 5.07 9.33 10.05
CA PHE A 378 3.91 9.50 10.92
C PHE A 378 3.29 8.15 11.24
N PHE A 379 2.98 7.90 12.51
CA PHE A 379 2.00 6.88 12.88
C PHE A 379 0.67 7.58 13.13
N ALA A 380 -0.19 7.59 12.12
CA ALA A 380 -1.45 8.32 12.18
C ALA A 380 -2.55 7.40 12.70
N VAL A 381 -3.23 7.81 13.77
CA VAL A 381 -4.29 7.03 14.44
C VAL A 381 -5.61 7.80 14.31
N ALA A 382 -6.67 7.13 13.88
CA ALA A 382 -7.96 7.73 13.56
C ALA A 382 -8.88 7.81 14.78
N PRO A 383 -9.21 9.02 15.26
CA PRO A 383 -10.48 9.22 15.93
C PRO A 383 -11.63 8.93 14.96
N THR A 384 -12.81 8.64 15.48
CA THR A 384 -14.00 8.43 14.64
C THR A 384 -14.40 9.74 13.92
N PRO A 385 -15.04 9.65 12.74
CA PRO A 385 -15.67 10.80 12.09
C PRO A 385 -16.71 11.48 13.00
N LYS A 386 -16.81 12.82 12.90
CA LYS A 386 -17.67 13.64 13.78
C LYS A 386 -19.16 13.35 13.61
N ASP A 387 -19.56 12.92 12.42
CA ASP A 387 -20.93 12.64 12.01
C ASP A 387 -21.41 11.22 12.39
N TRP A 388 -20.52 10.37 12.93
CA TRP A 388 -20.91 9.04 13.38
C TRP A 388 -21.82 9.09 14.60
N SER A 389 -22.85 8.22 14.60
CA SER A 389 -23.73 8.03 15.76
C SER A 389 -22.96 7.45 16.95
N LYS A 390 -23.49 7.64 18.15
CA LYS A 390 -22.88 7.10 19.38
C LYS A 390 -22.69 5.59 19.30
N GLU A 391 -23.66 4.87 18.75
CA GLU A 391 -23.64 3.41 18.61
C GLU A 391 -22.54 2.97 17.65
N ARG A 392 -22.33 3.71 16.55
CA ARG A 392 -21.27 3.41 15.58
C ARG A 392 -19.89 3.66 16.17
N LYS A 393 -19.72 4.75 16.94
CA LYS A 393 -18.47 5.04 17.65
C LYS A 393 -18.14 3.99 18.70
N GLU A 394 -19.15 3.58 19.47
CA GLU A 394 -19.02 2.49 20.44
C GLU A 394 -18.60 1.19 19.75
N SER A 395 -19.30 0.79 18.69
CA SER A 395 -18.94 -0.42 17.92
C SER A 395 -17.51 -0.38 17.41
N PHE A 396 -17.03 0.78 16.96
CA PHE A 396 -15.67 0.96 16.47
C PHE A 396 -14.64 0.77 17.58
N PHE A 397 -14.79 1.43 18.73
CA PHE A 397 -13.81 1.28 19.81
C PHE A 397 -13.91 -0.07 20.53
N ARG A 398 -15.05 -0.77 20.47
CA ARG A 398 -15.15 -2.16 20.91
C ARG A 398 -14.29 -3.11 20.05
N GLU A 399 -14.27 -2.89 18.73
CA GLU A 399 -13.36 -3.60 17.81
C GLU A 399 -11.91 -3.25 18.12
N TYR A 400 -11.61 -1.96 18.27
CA TYR A 400 -10.27 -1.44 18.54
C TYR A 400 -10.07 -1.10 20.02
N ASN A 401 -10.22 -2.11 20.86
CA ASN A 401 -10.15 -2.00 22.31
C ASN A 401 -8.69 -2.00 22.81
N ASN A 402 -8.49 -1.95 24.13
CA ASN A 402 -7.16 -1.85 24.74
C ASN A 402 -6.20 -3.00 24.41
N TYR A 403 -6.70 -4.12 23.87
CA TYR A 403 -5.90 -5.30 23.52
C TYR A 403 -5.59 -5.39 22.02
N GLU A 404 -6.30 -4.65 21.17
CA GLU A 404 -6.24 -4.75 19.70
C GLU A 404 -5.66 -3.48 19.02
N ILE A 405 -5.38 -2.41 19.76
CA ILE A 405 -4.76 -1.15 19.28
C ILE A 405 -3.25 -1.09 19.51
#